data_AF-A0A7X8ZHH4-F1
#
_entry.id   AF-A0A7X8ZHH4-F1
#
_cell.length_a   1.000
_cell.length_b   1.000
_cell.length_c   1.000
_cell.angle_alpha   90.00
_cell.angle_beta   90.00
_cell.angle_gamma   90.00
#
_symmetry.space_group_name_H-M   'P 1'
#
loop_
_entity.id
_entity.type
_entity.pdbx_description
1 polymer ?
#
loop_
_entity_poly.entity_id
_entity_poly.type
_entity_poly.pdbx_seq_one_letter_code
_entity_poly.pdbx_strand_id
1 'polypeptide(L)'
;MYKPGFIPTLLLVVSLVFLGACVSKTTAPSHNVSNERFLFGSYSAVLASNLFDTDKAIRATASRAKLIEEARRNKYNNIEYVYRDFYGNKVLFKLWETEDKQSKIEIKVGKLGDKRSSQELLVAIDEELRASGR
;
A
#
# COMPACT_ATOMS: atom_id res chain seq x y z
N MET A 1 29.38 -57.56 25.28
CA MET A 1 29.17 -57.73 23.82
C MET A 1 27.68 -57.90 23.57
N TYR A 2 27.10 -57.06 22.70
CA TYR A 2 25.88 -57.21 21.85
C TYR A 2 25.21 -55.83 21.62
N LYS A 3 25.54 -55.29 20.44
CA LYS A 3 24.98 -54.29 19.51
C LYS A 3 23.96 -53.20 19.96
N PRO A 4 24.13 -51.94 19.49
CA PRO A 4 23.14 -50.88 19.60
C PRO A 4 22.02 -51.04 18.56
N GLY A 5 20.77 -50.87 19.00
CA GLY A 5 19.57 -50.90 18.18
C GLY A 5 19.42 -49.64 17.34
N PHE A 6 19.23 -49.89 16.05
CA PHE A 6 19.10 -48.99 14.93
C PHE A 6 17.65 -48.43 14.85
N ILE A 7 17.52 -47.10 14.64
CA ILE A 7 16.40 -46.40 13.94
C ILE A 7 15.08 -46.20 14.73
N PRO A 8 14.34 -45.07 14.59
CA PRO A 8 14.34 -44.16 13.44
C PRO A 8 14.53 -42.66 13.73
N THR A 9 15.47 -42.10 12.97
CA THR A 9 15.58 -40.71 12.49
C THR A 9 14.36 -40.18 11.70
N LEU A 10 13.22 -40.90 11.72
CA LEU A 10 12.01 -40.59 10.93
C LEU A 10 11.07 -39.60 11.63
N LEU A 11 11.24 -39.38 12.95
CA LEU A 11 10.36 -38.51 13.73
C LEU A 11 10.78 -37.03 13.75
N LEU A 12 11.92 -36.70 13.15
CA LEU A 12 12.47 -35.33 13.14
C LEU A 12 12.16 -34.56 11.83
N VAL A 13 11.64 -35.24 10.81
CA VAL A 13 11.34 -34.63 9.49
C VAL A 13 9.93 -34.01 9.44
N VAL A 14 9.03 -34.41 10.34
CA VAL A 14 7.62 -33.93 10.33
C VAL A 14 7.46 -32.54 10.99
N SER A 15 8.39 -32.11 11.86
CA SER A 15 8.34 -30.78 12.48
C SER A 15 8.81 -29.63 11.57
N LEU A 16 9.33 -29.89 10.37
CA LEU A 16 9.81 -28.86 9.44
C LEU A 16 8.74 -28.36 8.45
N VAL A 17 7.55 -28.97 8.43
CA VAL A 17 6.50 -28.62 7.44
C VAL A 17 5.51 -27.55 7.95
N PHE A 18 5.52 -27.20 9.24
CA PHE A 18 4.52 -26.30 9.84
C PHE A 18 4.93 -24.83 10.03
N LEU A 19 6.16 -24.43 9.68
CA LEU A 19 6.63 -23.05 9.87
C LEU A 19 6.73 -22.20 8.59
N GLY A 20 6.31 -22.76 7.45
CA GLY A 20 6.33 -22.09 6.15
C GLY A 20 4.97 -21.55 5.71
N ALA A 21 4.05 -21.25 6.63
CA ALA A 21 2.84 -20.52 6.27
C ALA A 21 3.22 -19.07 5.96
N CYS A 22 3.67 -18.83 4.73
CA CYS A 22 3.64 -17.53 4.10
C CYS A 22 2.19 -17.02 4.18
N VAL A 23 1.91 -16.19 5.19
CA VAL A 23 0.69 -15.38 5.23
C VAL A 23 0.86 -14.34 4.14
N SER A 24 0.57 -14.73 2.91
CA SER A 24 0.22 -13.79 1.87
C SER A 24 -1.06 -13.12 2.35
N LYS A 25 -0.94 -11.93 2.95
CA LYS A 25 -2.08 -11.02 3.08
C LYS A 25 -2.54 -10.74 1.65
N THR A 26 -3.48 -11.52 1.17
CA THR A 26 -4.26 -11.20 -0.01
C THR A 26 -5.12 -10.01 0.40
N THR A 27 -4.61 -8.80 0.15
CA THR A 27 -5.43 -7.59 0.20
C THR A 27 -6.63 -7.83 -0.70
N ALA A 28 -7.83 -7.82 -0.11
CA ALA A 28 -9.08 -7.99 -0.86
C ALA A 28 -9.14 -6.97 -2.01
N PRO A 29 -9.72 -7.34 -3.16
CA PRO A 29 -9.86 -6.42 -4.27
C PRO A 29 -10.64 -5.19 -3.81
N SER A 30 -10.06 -4.01 -4.02
CA SER A 30 -10.74 -2.76 -3.72
C SER A 30 -11.86 -2.53 -4.75
N HIS A 31 -13.11 -2.48 -4.30
CA HIS A 31 -14.27 -2.20 -5.15
C HIS A 31 -14.35 -0.74 -5.66
N ASN A 32 -13.56 0.19 -5.11
CA ASN A 32 -13.57 1.61 -5.51
C ASN A 32 -12.33 2.01 -6.32
N VAL A 33 -11.41 1.08 -6.54
CA VAL A 33 -10.18 1.31 -7.28
C VAL A 33 -10.31 0.65 -8.65
N SER A 34 -9.92 1.38 -9.69
CA SER A 34 -9.89 0.88 -11.07
C SER A 34 -8.64 1.36 -11.80
N ASN A 35 -8.36 0.76 -12.97
CA ASN A 35 -7.26 1.17 -13.86
C ASN A 35 -5.88 1.23 -13.18
N GLU A 36 -5.59 0.25 -12.31
CA GLU A 36 -4.31 0.15 -11.62
C GLU A 36 -3.17 -0.11 -12.60
N ARG A 37 -2.11 0.69 -12.49
CA ARG A 37 -0.91 0.57 -13.34
C ARG A 37 0.33 0.94 -12.56
N PHE A 38 1.40 0.16 -12.72
CA PHE A 38 2.73 0.50 -12.22
C PHE A 38 3.67 0.77 -13.40
N LEU A 39 4.24 1.97 -13.46
CA LEU A 39 5.13 2.39 -14.54
C LEU A 39 6.20 3.36 -14.01
N PHE A 40 7.47 3.13 -14.38
CA PHE A 40 8.60 3.99 -14.00
C PHE A 40 8.70 4.30 -12.49
N GLY A 41 8.33 3.33 -11.65
CA GLY A 41 8.37 3.49 -10.19
C GLY A 41 7.17 4.21 -9.58
N SER A 42 6.21 4.64 -10.39
CA SER A 42 4.96 5.23 -9.92
C SER A 42 3.83 4.22 -10.06
N TYR A 43 3.06 4.07 -8.99
CA TYR A 43 1.78 3.36 -8.98
C TYR A 43 0.66 4.36 -9.27
N SER A 44 -0.23 4.06 -10.20
CA SER A 44 -1.35 4.94 -10.52
C SER A 44 -2.66 4.16 -10.54
N ALA A 45 -3.74 4.80 -10.11
CA ALA A 45 -5.07 4.21 -10.10
C ALA A 45 -6.14 5.30 -10.16
N VAL A 46 -7.37 4.92 -10.50
CA VAL A 46 -8.56 5.77 -10.45
C VAL A 46 -9.42 5.33 -9.27
N LEU A 47 -9.74 6.28 -8.40
CA LEU A 47 -10.59 6.13 -7.23
C LEU A 47 -11.98 6.66 -7.54
N ALA A 48 -13.02 5.87 -7.25
CA ALA A 48 -14.43 6.25 -7.37
C ALA A 48 -14.86 7.25 -6.28
N SER A 49 -14.12 8.36 -6.16
CA SER A 49 -14.30 9.42 -5.16
C SER A 49 -13.85 10.76 -5.74
N ASN A 50 -14.42 11.87 -5.25
CA ASN A 50 -14.02 13.21 -5.67
C ASN A 50 -12.66 13.61 -5.05
N LEU A 51 -12.09 14.71 -5.58
CA LEU A 51 -10.76 15.19 -5.20
C LEU A 51 -10.67 15.55 -3.71
N PHE A 52 -11.75 16.11 -3.15
CA PHE A 52 -11.82 16.58 -1.77
C PHE A 52 -11.80 15.41 -0.76
N ASP A 53 -12.61 14.40 -1.00
CA ASP A 53 -12.68 13.21 -0.16
C ASP A 53 -11.38 12.41 -0.25
N THR A 54 -10.78 12.34 -1.44
CA THR A 54 -9.49 11.68 -1.64
C THR A 54 -8.35 12.42 -0.95
N ASP A 55 -8.34 13.76 -0.99
CA ASP A 55 -7.41 14.59 -0.21
C ASP A 55 -7.53 14.28 1.29
N LYS A 56 -8.75 14.30 1.83
CA LYS A 56 -9.01 13.99 3.24
C LYS A 56 -8.51 12.59 3.60
N ALA A 57 -8.79 11.59 2.76
CA ALA A 57 -8.35 10.22 2.97
C ALA A 57 -6.81 10.09 2.95
N ILE A 58 -6.12 10.72 1.99
CA ILE A 58 -4.65 10.72 1.94
C ILE A 58 -4.07 11.28 3.24
N ARG A 59 -4.59 12.40 3.75
CA ARG A 59 -4.11 13.01 4.99
C ARG A 59 -4.37 12.12 6.21
N ALA A 60 -5.54 11.49 6.28
CA ALA A 60 -5.87 10.53 7.34
C ALA A 60 -4.94 9.31 7.29
N THR A 61 -4.75 8.72 6.10
CA THR A 61 -3.84 7.59 5.89
C THR A 61 -2.39 7.95 6.24
N ALA A 62 -1.91 9.13 5.83
CA ALA A 62 -0.56 9.59 6.12
C ALA A 62 -0.34 9.77 7.64
N SER A 63 -1.33 10.35 8.33
CA SER A 63 -1.31 10.48 9.79
C SER A 63 -1.28 9.11 10.47
N ARG A 64 -2.13 8.17 10.03
CA ARG A 64 -2.18 6.78 10.53
C ARG A 64 -0.87 6.03 10.31
N ALA A 65 -0.23 6.25 9.16
CA ALA A 65 1.07 5.68 8.80
C ALA A 65 2.27 6.41 9.43
N LYS A 66 2.03 7.43 10.28
CA LYS A 66 3.07 8.26 10.93
C LYS A 66 4.04 8.90 9.94
N LEU A 67 3.53 9.27 8.76
CA LEU A 67 4.29 10.00 7.75
C LEU A 67 4.36 11.48 8.14
N ILE A 68 5.53 12.08 7.93
CA ILE A 68 5.77 13.50 8.19
C ILE A 68 5.53 14.27 6.89
N GLU A 69 4.60 15.21 6.88
CA GLU A 69 4.36 16.08 5.73
C GLU A 69 5.57 17.02 5.52
N GLU A 70 6.21 16.95 4.35
CA GLU A 70 7.26 17.89 3.96
C GLU A 70 6.70 19.04 3.13
N ALA A 71 5.76 18.74 2.23
CA ALA A 71 5.16 19.74 1.36
C ALA A 71 3.76 19.31 0.90
N ARG A 72 2.88 20.29 0.74
CA ARG A 72 1.59 20.16 0.08
C ARG A 72 1.42 21.32 -0.90
N ARG A 73 1.12 21.00 -2.15
CA ARG A 73 0.90 21.98 -3.22
C ARG A 73 -0.48 21.74 -3.80
N ASN A 74 -1.39 22.69 -3.55
CA ASN A 74 -2.72 22.65 -4.11
C ASN A 74 -2.78 23.60 -5.31
N LYS A 75 -2.98 23.03 -6.50
CA LYS A 75 -3.28 23.74 -7.74
C LYS A 75 -4.72 23.39 -8.12
N TYR A 76 -5.45 24.30 -8.75
CA TYR A 76 -6.89 24.20 -9.04
C TYR A 76 -7.44 22.78 -9.34
N ASN A 77 -6.76 21.99 -10.18
CA ASN A 77 -7.17 20.65 -10.58
C ASN A 77 -6.21 19.53 -10.15
N ASN A 78 -5.18 19.84 -9.36
CA ASN A 78 -4.14 18.89 -8.96
C ASN A 78 -3.59 19.20 -7.56
N ILE A 79 -3.52 18.19 -6.73
CA ILE A 79 -2.88 18.27 -5.41
C ILE A 79 -1.67 17.36 -5.37
N GLU A 80 -0.52 17.92 -5.02
CA GLU A 80 0.72 17.18 -4.81
C GLU A 80 1.09 17.17 -3.33
N TYR A 81 1.44 15.99 -2.83
CA TYR A 81 1.97 15.78 -1.48
C TYR A 81 3.36 15.19 -1.55
N VAL A 82 4.22 15.66 -0.65
CA VAL A 82 5.50 15.05 -0.35
C VAL A 82 5.50 14.75 1.15
N TYR A 83 5.54 13.46 1.47
CA TYR A 83 5.74 12.97 2.83
C TYR A 83 7.10 12.32 2.97
N ARG A 84 7.53 12.13 4.22
CA ARG A 84 8.73 11.39 4.59
C ARG A 84 8.40 10.41 5.71
N ASP A 85 8.90 9.18 5.60
CA ASP A 85 8.81 8.18 6.67
C ASP A 85 9.89 8.40 7.75
N PHE A 86 9.87 7.58 8.80
CA PHE A 86 10.86 7.66 9.88
C PHE A 86 12.29 7.35 9.43
N TYR A 87 12.46 6.57 8.35
CA TYR A 87 13.75 6.18 7.79
C TYR A 87 14.29 7.19 6.77
N GLY A 88 13.55 8.28 6.51
CA GLY A 88 13.93 9.31 5.55
C GLY A 88 13.50 9.04 4.11
N ASN A 89 12.74 7.98 3.83
CA ASN A 89 12.21 7.70 2.50
C ASN A 89 11.06 8.66 2.18
N LYS A 90 11.09 9.21 0.97
CA LYS A 90 10.03 10.09 0.48
C LYS A 90 8.87 9.31 -0.09
N VAL A 91 7.66 9.75 0.21
CA VAL A 91 6.41 9.26 -0.40
C VAL A 91 5.75 10.43 -1.10
N LEU A 92 5.62 10.32 -2.42
CA LEU A 92 4.97 11.31 -3.25
C LEU A 92 3.56 10.83 -3.58
N PHE A 93 2.57 11.70 -3.35
CA PHE A 93 1.23 11.54 -3.91
C PHE A 93 0.97 12.67 -4.90
N LYS A 94 0.44 12.35 -6.07
CA LYS A 94 -0.16 13.32 -6.99
C LYS A 94 -1.59 12.92 -7.21
N LEU A 95 -2.47 13.89 -7.18
CA LEU A 95 -3.90 13.69 -7.26
C LEU A 95 -4.48 14.66 -8.27
N TRP A 96 -5.31 14.20 -9.19
CA TRP A 96 -6.02 15.08 -10.12
C TRP A 96 -7.40 14.54 -10.45
N GLU A 97 -8.29 15.44 -10.84
CA GLU A 97 -9.65 15.07 -11.23
C GLU A 97 -9.68 14.51 -12.67
N THR A 98 -10.47 13.47 -12.89
CA THR A 98 -10.77 12.92 -14.21
C THR A 98 -12.01 13.60 -14.80
N GLU A 99 -12.27 13.38 -16.09
CA GLU A 99 -13.47 13.91 -16.77
C GLU A 99 -14.78 13.46 -16.09
N ASP A 100 -14.78 12.26 -15.51
CA ASP A 100 -15.92 11.66 -14.79
C ASP A 100 -16.08 12.17 -13.33
N LYS A 101 -15.37 13.25 -12.93
CA LYS A 101 -15.32 13.78 -11.56
C LYS A 101 -14.82 12.76 -10.52
N GLN A 102 -14.05 11.78 -10.98
CA GLN A 102 -13.34 10.84 -10.12
C GLN A 102 -11.92 11.33 -9.86
N SER A 103 -11.24 10.73 -8.89
CA SER A 103 -9.88 11.11 -8.55
C SER A 103 -8.90 10.11 -9.11
N LYS A 104 -7.95 10.58 -9.91
CA LYS A 104 -6.79 9.78 -10.29
C LYS A 104 -5.65 10.09 -9.33
N ILE A 105 -5.07 9.02 -8.78
CA ILE A 105 -3.95 9.09 -7.85
C ILE A 105 -2.71 8.47 -8.48
N GLU A 106 -1.56 9.08 -8.24
CA GLU A 106 -0.24 8.54 -8.48
C GLU A 106 0.55 8.53 -7.17
N ILE A 107 1.12 7.38 -6.83
CA ILE A 107 1.87 7.12 -5.61
C ILE A 107 3.27 6.68 -6.00
N LYS A 108 4.29 7.31 -5.44
CA LYS A 108 5.68 6.90 -5.60
C LYS A 108 6.38 6.86 -4.25
N VAL A 109 6.78 5.66 -3.84
CA VAL A 109 7.55 5.41 -2.61
C VAL A 109 9.03 5.31 -2.94
N GLY A 110 9.86 6.16 -2.35
CA GLY A 110 11.30 6.22 -2.56
C GLY A 110 11.70 6.76 -3.95
N LYS A 111 13.01 6.75 -4.22
CA LYS A 111 13.58 7.29 -5.46
C LYS A 111 13.26 6.42 -6.68
N LEU A 112 13.35 5.10 -6.51
CA LEU A 112 13.14 4.11 -7.57
C LEU A 112 11.67 3.70 -7.73
N GLY A 113 10.84 3.97 -6.72
CA GLY A 113 9.48 3.44 -6.65
C GLY A 113 9.43 2.04 -6.07
N ASP A 114 8.43 1.79 -5.25
CA ASP A 114 8.12 0.46 -4.73
C ASP A 114 6.64 0.14 -4.97
N LYS A 115 6.39 -0.84 -5.84
CA LYS A 115 5.04 -1.27 -6.21
C LYS A 115 4.27 -1.76 -4.99
N ARG A 116 4.90 -2.57 -4.13
CA ARG A 116 4.22 -3.21 -3.00
C ARG A 116 3.79 -2.17 -1.99
N SER A 117 4.72 -1.33 -1.53
CA SER A 117 4.41 -0.27 -0.58
C SER A 117 3.40 0.73 -1.14
N SER A 118 3.47 1.05 -2.45
CA SER A 118 2.50 1.94 -3.08
C SER A 118 1.09 1.33 -3.14
N GLN A 119 0.98 0.03 -3.42
CA GLN A 119 -0.29 -0.68 -3.42
C GLN A 119 -0.87 -0.80 -2.00
N GLU A 120 -0.03 -1.07 -0.99
CA GLU A 120 -0.45 -1.09 0.42
C GLU A 120 -0.98 0.28 0.86
N LEU A 121 -0.34 1.37 0.44
CA LEU A 121 -0.82 2.74 0.68
C LEU A 121 -2.15 3.02 -0.04
N LEU A 122 -2.33 2.56 -1.28
CA LEU A 122 -3.58 2.74 -2.01
C LEU A 122 -4.75 2.03 -1.31
N VAL A 123 -4.53 0.80 -0.85
CA VAL A 123 -5.55 0.04 -0.09
C VAL A 123 -5.91 0.79 1.19
N ALA A 124 -4.92 1.31 1.91
CA ALA A 124 -5.16 2.09 3.12
C ALA A 124 -5.96 3.38 2.86
N ILE A 125 -5.76 4.05 1.70
CA ILE A 125 -6.55 5.22 1.30
C ILE A 125 -7.99 4.81 0.98
N ASP A 126 -8.19 3.71 0.26
CA ASP A 126 -9.53 3.20 -0.04
C ASP A 126 -10.31 2.79 1.23
N GLU A 127 -9.63 2.21 2.21
CA GLU A 127 -10.21 1.93 3.54
C GLU A 127 -10.70 3.22 4.23
N GLU A 128 -9.89 4.28 4.21
CA GLU A 128 -10.27 5.59 4.80
C GLU A 128 -11.44 6.24 4.03
N LEU A 129 -11.47 6.11 2.70
CA LEU A 129 -12.60 6.59 1.88
C LEU A 129 -13.89 5.86 2.25
N ARG A 130 -13.85 4.54 2.46
CA ARG A 130 -15.00 3.76 2.92
C ARG A 130 -15.45 4.13 4.33
N ALA A 131 -14.50 4.42 5.22
CA ALA A 131 -14.80 4.81 6.60
C ALA A 131 -15.44 6.21 6.67
N SER A 132 -15.02 7.15 5.83
CA SER A 132 -15.58 8.51 5.81
C SER A 132 -16.93 8.64 5.09
N GLY A 133 -17.35 7.62 4.34
CA GLY A 133 -18.66 7.59 3.65
C GLY A 133 -19.81 7.03 4.50
N ARG A 134 -19.56 6.68 5.77
CA ARG A 134 -20.56 6.34 6.79
C ARG A 134 -20.73 7.49 7.76
#